data_AF-A0A4S4KPB4-F1
#
_entry.id   AF-A0A4S4KPB4-F1
#
_cell.length_a   1.000
_cell.length_b   1.000
_cell.length_c   1.000
_cell.angle_alpha   90.00
_cell.angle_beta   90.00
_cell.angle_gamma   90.00
#
_symmetry.space_group_name_H-M   'P 1'
#
loop_
_entity.id
_entity.type
_entity.pdbx_description
1 polymer ?
#
loop_
_entity_poly.entity_id
_entity_poly.type
_entity_poly.pdbx_seq_one_letter_code
_entity_poly.pdbx_strand_id
1 'polypeptide(L)'
;MAKSKNHTNHNQNKKAHRNGIKKPQSHRTLSLKGVDPKFRRNARFALTGSQKARKEQEVERSTVEREIELCSVGLITWSLRRYVVTFALRT
;
A
#
# COMPACT_ATOMS: atom_id res chain seq x y z
N MET A 1 -40.53 -58.43 -1.70
CA MET A 1 -39.59 -57.30 -1.73
C MET A 1 -40.12 -56.22 -2.66
N ALA A 2 -40.56 -55.10 -2.10
CA ALA A 2 -41.01 -53.97 -2.92
C ALA A 2 -39.78 -53.20 -3.43
N LYS A 3 -39.71 -52.95 -4.74
CA LYS A 3 -38.59 -52.21 -5.34
C LYS A 3 -38.68 -50.73 -4.98
N SER A 4 -37.57 -50.13 -4.58
CA SER A 4 -37.42 -48.69 -4.35
C SER A 4 -36.75 -47.99 -5.54
N LYS A 5 -36.71 -46.65 -5.53
CA LYS A 5 -36.02 -45.87 -6.56
C LYS A 5 -34.51 -45.88 -6.33
N ASN A 6 -33.74 -46.20 -7.38
CA ASN A 6 -32.30 -46.37 -7.30
C ASN A 6 -31.49 -45.05 -7.32
N HIS A 7 -32.01 -43.96 -7.92
CA HIS A 7 -31.35 -42.65 -7.97
C HIS A 7 -32.34 -41.49 -8.23
N THR A 8 -32.07 -40.29 -7.70
CA THR A 8 -32.84 -39.07 -8.00
C THR A 8 -32.02 -37.78 -7.83
N ASN A 9 -32.16 -36.86 -8.80
CA ASN A 9 -31.54 -35.52 -8.79
C ASN A 9 -32.60 -34.39 -8.62
N HIS A 10 -33.84 -34.73 -8.26
CA HIS A 10 -34.98 -33.80 -8.36
C HIS A 10 -34.85 -32.51 -7.52
N ASN A 11 -34.24 -32.57 -6.32
CA ASN A 11 -34.15 -31.43 -5.41
C ASN A 11 -32.70 -30.88 -5.25
N GLN A 12 -31.73 -31.34 -6.05
CA GLN A 12 -30.35 -30.87 -5.86
C GLN A 12 -30.16 -29.45 -6.37
N ASN A 13 -30.72 -29.13 -7.55
CA ASN A 13 -30.66 -27.77 -8.10
C ASN A 13 -31.33 -26.76 -7.17
N LYS A 14 -32.52 -27.08 -6.65
CA LYS A 14 -33.22 -26.22 -5.69
C LYS A 14 -32.38 -25.97 -4.43
N LYS A 15 -31.68 -26.98 -3.91
CA LYS A 15 -30.75 -26.82 -2.77
C LYS A 15 -29.53 -25.96 -3.12
N ALA A 16 -28.91 -26.18 -4.28
CA ALA A 16 -27.75 -25.39 -4.70
C ALA A 16 -28.08 -23.91 -4.89
N HIS A 17 -29.29 -23.60 -5.40
CA HIS A 17 -29.73 -22.22 -5.60
C HIS A 17 -30.28 -21.54 -4.35
N ARG A 18 -30.66 -22.26 -3.28
CA ARG A 18 -31.14 -21.65 -2.03
C ARG A 18 -30.17 -20.62 -1.44
N ASN A 19 -28.88 -20.92 -1.46
CA ASN A 19 -27.81 -20.01 -1.00
C ASN A 19 -27.14 -19.23 -2.15
N GLY A 20 -27.55 -19.52 -3.39
CA GLY A 20 -26.94 -19.04 -4.62
C GLY A 20 -25.58 -19.69 -4.92
N ILE A 21 -25.29 -19.91 -6.20
CA ILE A 21 -23.98 -20.38 -6.65
C ILE A 21 -23.03 -19.17 -6.65
N LYS A 22 -22.11 -19.12 -5.68
CA LYS A 22 -21.14 -18.02 -5.56
C LYS A 22 -19.99 -18.21 -6.53
N LYS A 23 -19.65 -17.13 -7.25
CA LYS A 23 -18.46 -17.08 -8.11
C LYS A 23 -17.20 -16.87 -7.24
N PRO A 24 -16.03 -17.37 -7.66
CA PRO A 24 -14.77 -17.07 -6.98
C PRO A 24 -14.51 -15.56 -7.03
N GLN A 25 -13.94 -15.03 -5.95
CA GLN A 25 -13.61 -13.61 -5.85
C GLN A 25 -12.36 -13.31 -6.70
N SER A 26 -12.43 -12.26 -7.52
CA SER A 26 -11.28 -11.74 -8.26
C SER A 26 -10.53 -10.72 -7.42
N HIS A 27 -9.23 -10.93 -7.20
CA HIS A 27 -8.35 -9.97 -6.52
C HIS A 27 -7.46 -9.25 -7.53
N ARG A 28 -7.04 -8.00 -7.22
CA ARG A 28 -6.12 -7.21 -8.06
C ARG A 28 -4.80 -7.92 -8.33
N THR A 29 -4.30 -8.69 -7.35
CA THR A 29 -3.05 -9.46 -7.45
C THR A 29 -3.33 -10.93 -7.17
N LEU A 30 -2.84 -11.80 -8.06
CA LEU A 30 -2.98 -13.25 -7.94
C LEU A 30 -1.82 -13.88 -7.17
N SER A 31 -2.02 -15.09 -6.66
CA SER A 31 -0.94 -15.87 -6.06
C SER A 31 0.05 -16.37 -7.11
N LEU A 32 1.36 -16.26 -6.84
CA LEU A 32 2.43 -16.77 -7.71
C LEU A 32 2.78 -18.26 -7.44
N LYS A 33 1.79 -19.06 -7.01
CA LYS A 33 2.00 -20.50 -6.77
C LYS A 33 2.06 -21.22 -8.12
N GLY A 34 3.09 -22.05 -8.33
CA GLY A 34 3.32 -22.74 -9.61
C GLY A 34 4.15 -21.95 -10.64
N VAL A 35 4.55 -20.70 -10.32
CA VAL A 35 5.49 -19.94 -11.15
C VAL A 35 6.91 -20.47 -10.94
N ASP A 36 7.71 -20.46 -12.01
CA ASP A 36 9.09 -20.93 -12.04
C ASP A 36 9.92 -20.45 -10.82
N PRO A 37 10.55 -21.37 -10.07
CA PRO A 37 11.35 -21.03 -8.90
C PRO A 37 12.54 -20.11 -9.20
N LYS A 38 13.13 -20.15 -10.40
CA LYS A 38 14.26 -19.27 -10.75
C LYS A 38 13.78 -17.82 -10.92
N PHE A 39 12.68 -17.60 -11.64
CA PHE A 39 12.03 -16.30 -11.74
C PHE A 39 11.64 -15.75 -10.37
N ARG A 40 11.00 -16.56 -9.52
CA ARG A 40 10.56 -16.11 -8.19
C ARG A 40 11.71 -15.70 -7.27
N ARG A 41 12.85 -16.39 -7.34
CA ARG A 41 14.05 -16.01 -6.57
C ARG A 41 14.58 -14.66 -7.03
N ASN A 42 14.73 -14.46 -8.34
CA ASN A 42 15.21 -13.19 -8.88
C ASN A 42 14.27 -12.02 -8.55
N ALA A 43 12.96 -12.20 -8.74
CA ALA A 43 11.96 -11.17 -8.45
C ALA A 43 11.99 -10.72 -6.98
N ARG A 44 12.25 -11.64 -6.03
CA ARG A 44 12.40 -11.29 -4.60
C ARG A 44 13.62 -10.41 -4.36
N PHE A 45 14.76 -10.72 -4.97
CA PHE A 45 15.97 -9.91 -4.84
C PHE A 45 15.79 -8.53 -5.46
N ALA A 46 15.21 -8.45 -6.66
CA ALA A 46 14.93 -7.19 -7.33
C ALA A 46 14.02 -6.27 -6.50
N LEU A 47 12.91 -6.80 -5.98
CA LEU A 47 11.98 -6.04 -5.13
C LEU A 47 12.65 -5.51 -3.86
N THR A 48 13.52 -6.30 -3.23
CA THR A 48 14.26 -5.89 -2.03
C THR A 48 15.20 -4.72 -2.34
N GLY A 49 15.91 -4.78 -3.47
CA GLY A 49 16.76 -3.68 -3.94
C GLY A 49 15.96 -2.41 -4.22
N SER A 50 14.84 -2.51 -4.94
CA SER A 50 13.98 -1.35 -5.24
C SER A 50 13.37 -0.73 -3.99
N GLN A 51 13.00 -1.52 -2.98
CA GLN A 51 12.48 -1.00 -1.71
C GLN A 51 13.52 -0.22 -0.92
N LYS A 52 14.79 -0.70 -0.92
CA LYS A 52 15.90 0.01 -0.27
C LYS A 52 16.13 1.38 -0.92
N ALA A 53 16.26 1.42 -2.24
CA ALA A 53 16.46 2.66 -2.99
C ALA A 53 15.30 3.66 -2.77
N ARG A 54 14.05 3.17 -2.76
CA ARG A 54 12.88 4.02 -2.51
C ARG A 54 12.89 4.60 -1.09
N LYS A 55 13.35 3.84 -0.10
CA LYS A 55 13.45 4.30 1.29
C LYS A 55 14.53 5.36 1.43
N GLU A 56 15.68 5.20 0.77
CA GLU A 56 16.74 6.22 0.74
C GLU A 56 16.21 7.54 0.13
N GLN A 57 15.51 7.47 -1.00
CA GLN A 57 14.85 8.63 -1.62
C GLN A 57 13.78 9.29 -0.72
N GLU A 58 13.06 8.49 0.07
CA GLU A 58 12.09 9.01 1.03
C GLU A 58 12.78 9.75 2.18
N VAL A 59 13.89 9.22 2.69
CA VAL A 59 14.70 9.89 3.71
C VAL A 59 15.27 11.20 3.15
N GLU A 60 15.87 11.18 1.96
CA GLU A 60 16.41 12.38 1.30
C GLU A 60 15.33 13.45 1.08
N ARG A 61 14.13 13.06 0.63
CA ARG A 61 13.01 13.99 0.52
C ARG A 61 12.64 14.59 1.87
N SER A 62 12.56 13.76 2.92
CA SER A 62 12.22 14.24 4.26
C SER A 62 13.28 15.16 4.85
N THR A 63 14.56 14.97 4.53
CA THR A 63 15.63 15.87 4.96
C THR A 63 15.56 17.19 4.23
N VAL A 64 15.30 17.19 2.93
CA VAL A 64 15.10 18.41 2.14
C VAL A 64 13.88 19.19 2.64
N GLU A 65 12.77 18.52 2.92
CA GLU A 65 11.58 19.16 3.49
C GLU A 65 11.88 19.82 4.85
N ARG A 66 12.61 19.14 5.73
CA ARG A 66 13.05 19.71 7.02
C ARG A 66 14.01 20.87 6.85
N GLU A 67 14.94 20.81 5.90
CA GLU A 67 15.86 21.91 5.60
C GLU A 67 15.13 23.15 5.09
N ILE A 68 14.14 22.97 4.22
CA ILE A 68 13.27 24.06 3.75
C ILE A 68 12.50 24.68 4.93
N GLU A 69 11.94 23.84 5.80
CA GLU A 69 11.21 24.30 6.99
C GLU A 69 12.13 25.10 7.93
N LEU A 70 13.31 24.59 8.26
CA LEU A 70 14.30 25.28 9.10
C LEU A 70 14.76 26.61 8.48
N CYS A 71 14.96 26.65 7.16
CA CYS A 71 15.32 27.89 6.45
C CYS A 71 14.21 28.94 6.55
N SER A 72 12.95 28.52 6.41
CA SER A 72 11.80 29.41 6.57
C SER A 72 11.66 29.98 7.98
N VAL A 73 11.83 29.15 9.02
CA VAL A 73 11.79 29.58 10.43
C VAL A 73 12.97 30.50 10.76
N GLY A 74 14.16 30.21 10.22
CA GLY A 74 15.36 31.06 10.34
C GLY A 74 15.15 32.45 9.75
N LEU A 75 14.54 32.55 8.57
CA LEU A 75 14.22 33.84 7.94
C LEU A 75 13.18 34.63 8.76
N ILE A 76 12.15 33.96 9.27
CA ILE A 76 11.10 34.59 10.11
C ILE A 76 11.72 35.15 11.41
N THR A 77 12.55 34.37 12.10
CA THR A 77 13.20 34.79 13.35
C THR A 77 14.21 35.92 13.13
N TRP A 78 14.99 35.89 12.05
CA TRP A 78 15.91 36.98 11.69
C TRP A 78 15.17 38.27 11.35
N SER A 79 14.07 38.18 10.60
CA SER A 79 13.19 39.31 10.28
C SER A 79 12.59 39.95 11.54
N LEU A 80 12.04 39.13 12.46
CA LEU A 80 11.50 39.59 13.74
C LEU A 80 12.56 40.27 14.60
N ARG A 81 13.76 39.69 14.71
CA ARG A 81 14.87 40.26 15.47
C ARG A 81 15.35 41.58 14.88
N ARG A 82 15.44 41.68 13.55
CA ARG A 82 15.75 42.94 12.86
C ARG A 82 14.68 43.99 13.11
N TYR A 83 13.40 43.62 13.05
CA TYR A 83 12.28 44.52 13.31
C TYR A 83 12.35 45.10 14.74
N VAL A 84 12.56 44.26 15.75
CA VAL A 84 12.71 44.70 17.15
C VAL A 84 13.91 45.63 17.34
N VAL A 85 15.07 45.32 16.75
CA VAL A 85 16.27 46.19 16.83
C VAL A 85 16.03 47.53 16.13
N THR A 86 15.40 47.53 14.95
CA THR A 86 15.08 48.78 14.24
C THR A 86 14.01 49.60 14.96
N PHE A 87 13.11 48.96 15.70
CA PHE A 87 12.09 49.64 16.49
C PHE A 87 12.71 50.28 17.76
N ALA A 88 13.62 49.58 18.44
CA ALA A 88 14.32 50.08 19.63
C ALA A 88 15.30 51.23 19.33
N LEU A 89 15.80 51.36 18.10
CA LEU A 89 16.66 52.47 17.68
C LEU A 89 15.88 53.72 17.24
N ARG A 90 14.55 53.65 17.21
CA ARG A 90 13.65 54.71 16.72
C ARG A 90 12.82 55.35 17.83
N THR A 91 12.98 54.88 19.06
CA THR A 91 12.52 55.48 20.32
C THR A 91 13.69 56.13 21.02
#